data_AF-A0A6V7JY87-F1
#
_entry.id   AF-A0A6V7JY87-F1
#
_cell.length_a   1.000
_cell.length_b   1.000
_cell.length_c   1.000
_cell.angle_alpha   90.00
_cell.angle_beta   90.00
_cell.angle_gamma   90.00
#
_symmetry.space_group_name_H-M   'P 1'
#
loop_
_entity.id
_entity.type
_entity.pdbx_description
1 polymer ?
#
loop_
_entity_poly.entity_id
_entity_poly.type
_entity_poly.pdbx_seq_one_letter_code
_entity_poly.pdbx_strand_id
1 'polypeptide(L)'
;RAKASLDRAQNLNSMVEVTADESNIDDKPETFFKEFDVVCASGCTISQLKKINTACRNSNVKFFAGDVWGMFGYTFQDLLTHEYA
;
A
#
# COMPACT_ATOMS: atom_id res chain seq x y z
N ARG A 1 4.49 -14.85 -0.64
CA ARG A 1 3.06 -14.58 -0.98
C ARG A 1 2.96 -13.78 -2.27
N ALA A 2 3.61 -12.62 -2.37
CA ALA A 2 3.61 -11.78 -3.58
C ALA A 2 4.03 -12.54 -4.85
N LYS A 3 5.21 -13.19 -4.85
CA LYS A 3 5.73 -13.95 -5.99
C LYS A 3 4.80 -15.06 -6.49
N ALA A 4 4.15 -15.78 -5.58
CA ALA A 4 3.22 -16.85 -5.94
C ALA A 4 1.92 -16.34 -6.60
N SER A 5 1.55 -15.08 -6.36
CA SER A 5 0.34 -14.46 -6.93
C SER A 5 0.59 -13.74 -8.25
N LEU A 6 1.84 -13.47 -8.61
CA LEU A 6 2.24 -12.59 -9.71
C LEU A 6 1.63 -12.99 -11.05
N ASP A 7 1.86 -14.23 -11.51
CA ASP A 7 1.43 -14.70 -12.83
C ASP A 7 -0.09 -14.60 -13.00
N ARG A 8 -0.84 -15.00 -11.95
CA ARG A 8 -2.31 -14.95 -11.96
C ARG A 8 -2.83 -13.52 -11.95
N ALA A 9 -2.17 -12.62 -11.23
CA ALA A 9 -2.55 -11.20 -11.20
C ALA A 9 -2.28 -10.52 -12.55
N GLN A 10 -1.11 -10.76 -13.16
CA GLN A 10 -0.74 -10.20 -14.46
C GLN A 10 -1.70 -10.65 -15.58
N ASN A 11 -2.16 -11.90 -15.53
CA ASN A 11 -3.10 -12.45 -16.52
C ASN A 11 -4.49 -11.78 -16.52
N LEU A 12 -4.85 -11.02 -15.48
CA LEU A 12 -6.14 -10.31 -15.43
C LEU A 12 -6.17 -9.13 -16.42
N ASN A 13 -5.04 -8.50 -16.68
CA ASN A 13 -4.93 -7.40 -17.64
C ASN A 13 -3.49 -7.21 -18.11
N SER A 14 -3.21 -7.49 -19.38
CA SER A 14 -1.87 -7.35 -19.98
C SER A 14 -1.41 -5.89 -20.14
N MET A 15 -2.31 -4.92 -20.01
CA MET A 15 -1.98 -3.48 -20.09
C MET A 15 -1.46 -2.91 -18.76
N VAL A 16 -1.58 -3.65 -17.66
CA VAL A 16 -1.10 -3.23 -16.34
C VAL A 16 0.19 -3.97 -16.03
N GLU A 17 1.26 -3.25 -15.71
CA GLU A 17 2.49 -3.86 -15.22
C GLU A 17 2.31 -4.26 -13.75
N VAL A 18 2.41 -5.56 -13.46
CA VAL A 18 2.34 -6.08 -12.09
C VAL A 18 3.72 -6.55 -11.67
N THR A 19 4.21 -6.05 -10.54
CA THR A 19 5.50 -6.44 -9.95
C THR A 19 5.31 -7.06 -8.57
N ALA A 20 6.18 -7.99 -8.19
CA ALA A 20 6.17 -8.59 -6.85
C ALA A 20 7.47 -8.27 -6.12
N ASP A 21 7.35 -7.64 -4.94
CA ASP A 21 8.47 -7.39 -4.03
C ASP A 21 8.36 -8.33 -2.82
N GLU A 22 9.46 -9.00 -2.48
CA GLU A 22 9.52 -9.96 -1.37
C GLU A 22 10.23 -9.40 -0.12
N SER A 23 10.77 -8.19 -0.21
CA SER A 23 11.47 -7.56 0.92
C SER A 23 10.52 -7.09 2.02
N ASN A 24 11.04 -6.98 3.24
CA ASN A 24 10.27 -6.52 4.37
C ASN A 24 10.03 -5.00 4.25
N ILE A 25 8.81 -4.57 4.56
CA ILE A 25 8.42 -3.16 4.54
C ILE A 25 9.23 -2.31 5.55
N ASP A 26 9.71 -2.92 6.62
CA ASP A 26 10.54 -2.22 7.61
C ASP A 26 11.91 -1.82 7.05
N ASP A 27 12.42 -2.57 6.07
CA ASP A 27 13.71 -2.33 5.42
C ASP A 27 13.60 -1.34 4.27
N LYS A 28 12.38 -0.96 3.87
CA LYS A 28 12.17 0.01 2.79
C LYS A 28 12.53 1.43 3.23
N PRO A 29 13.35 2.16 2.45
CA PRO A 29 13.59 3.57 2.71
C PRO A 29 12.33 4.39 2.40
N GLU A 30 12.18 5.57 3.02
CA GLU A 30 11.02 6.43 2.75
C GLU A 30 10.89 6.82 1.27
N THR A 31 12.01 6.87 0.55
CA THR A 31 12.05 7.17 -0.89
C THR A 31 11.32 6.14 -1.74
N PHE A 32 11.21 4.89 -1.28
CA PHE A 32 10.45 3.85 -1.97
C PHE A 32 8.99 4.25 -2.18
N PHE A 33 8.38 4.91 -1.20
CA PHE A 33 6.97 5.28 -1.28
C PHE A 33 6.71 6.40 -2.29
N LYS A 34 7.74 7.18 -2.67
CA LYS A 34 7.63 8.26 -3.66
C LYS A 34 7.36 7.76 -5.08
N GLU A 35 7.61 6.48 -5.33
CA GLU A 35 7.42 5.86 -6.64
C GLU A 35 5.94 5.56 -6.93
N PHE A 36 5.06 5.75 -5.95
CA PHE A 36 3.63 5.43 -6.06
C PHE A 36 2.75 6.66 -5.86
N ASP A 37 1.64 6.73 -6.58
CA ASP A 37 0.60 7.76 -6.35
C ASP A 37 -0.29 7.43 -5.14
N VAL A 38 -0.49 6.14 -4.89
CA VAL A 38 -1.36 5.59 -3.85
C VAL A 38 -0.72 4.36 -3.24
N VAL A 39 -0.74 4.28 -1.90
CA VAL A 39 -0.26 3.13 -1.14
C VAL A 39 -1.40 2.52 -0.33
N CYS A 40 -1.63 1.22 -0.51
CA CYS A 40 -2.61 0.44 0.25
C CYS A 40 -1.91 -0.60 1.13
N ALA A 41 -2.08 -0.52 2.44
CA ALA A 41 -1.46 -1.42 3.41
C ALA A 41 -2.49 -2.37 4.04
N SER A 42 -2.14 -3.65 4.12
CA SER A 42 -2.89 -4.68 4.85
C SER A 42 -1.93 -5.68 5.48
N GLY A 43 -2.35 -6.33 6.57
CA GLY A 43 -1.54 -7.26 7.34
C GLY A 43 -0.32 -6.61 7.99
N CYS A 44 -0.37 -5.29 8.25
CA CYS A 44 0.70 -4.53 8.87
C CYS A 44 0.42 -4.30 10.36
N THR A 45 1.49 -4.22 11.16
CA THR A 45 1.39 -3.76 12.55
C THR A 45 1.06 -2.27 12.61
N ILE A 46 0.53 -1.82 13.75
CA ILE A 46 0.17 -0.40 13.93
C ILE A 46 1.38 0.56 13.81
N SER A 47 2.57 0.11 14.21
CA SER A 47 3.82 0.87 14.05
C SER A 47 4.21 1.00 12.59
N GLN A 48 4.12 -0.08 11.82
CA GLN A 48 4.33 -0.06 10.37
C GLN A 48 3.34 0.88 9.67
N LEU A 49 2.05 0.79 9.99
CA LEU A 49 1.04 1.67 9.41
C LEU A 49 1.33 3.15 9.67
N LYS A 50 1.75 3.51 10.89
CA LYS A 50 2.14 4.89 11.24
C LYS A 50 3.40 5.35 10.48
N LYS A 51 4.41 4.48 10.35
CA LYS A 51 5.63 4.75 9.59
C LYS A 51 5.31 5.00 8.12
N ILE A 52 4.55 4.10 7.49
CA ILE A 52 4.15 4.21 6.08
C ILE A 52 3.32 5.47 5.85
N ASN A 53 2.31 5.72 6.69
CA ASN A 53 1.47 6.92 6.52
C ASN A 53 2.29 8.22 6.62
N THR A 54 3.25 8.28 7.56
CA THR A 54 4.15 9.44 7.69
C THR A 54 5.03 9.60 6.46
N ALA A 55 5.61 8.52 5.94
CA ALA A 55 6.42 8.54 4.72
C ALA A 55 5.60 8.97 3.48
N CYS A 56 4.35 8.50 3.38
CA CYS A 56 3.41 8.90 2.33
C CYS A 56 3.07 10.39 2.41
N ARG A 57 2.75 10.91 3.60
CA ARG A 57 2.52 12.36 3.83
C ARG A 57 3.70 13.22 3.39
N ASN A 58 4.91 12.84 3.78
CA ASN A 58 6.14 13.54 3.42
C ASN A 58 6.41 13.53 1.90
N SER A 59 5.79 12.60 1.19
CA SER A 59 5.98 12.35 -0.24
C SER A 59 4.79 12.79 -1.10
N ASN A 60 3.76 13.39 -0.49
CA ASN A 60 2.49 13.73 -1.14
C ASN A 60 1.78 12.53 -1.82
N VAL A 61 1.86 11.37 -1.17
CA VAL A 61 1.27 10.10 -1.63
C VAL A 61 0.02 9.79 -0.81
N LYS A 62 -1.06 9.36 -1.47
CA LYS A 62 -2.31 9.01 -0.78
C LYS A 62 -2.15 7.67 -0.09
N PHE A 63 -2.71 7.53 1.11
CA PHE A 63 -2.54 6.32 1.91
C PHE A 63 -3.88 5.69 2.30
N PHE A 64 -3.94 4.37 2.19
CA PHE A 64 -5.06 3.54 2.58
C PHE A 64 -4.56 2.40 3.47
N ALA A 65 -5.33 2.06 4.50
CA ALA A 65 -5.07 0.89 5.32
C ALA A 65 -6.37 0.13 5.60
N GLY A 66 -6.28 -1.18 5.74
CA GLY A 66 -7.42 -1.99 6.15
C GLY A 66 -7.04 -3.42 6.47
N ASP A 67 -7.78 -4.02 7.40
CA ASP A 67 -7.72 -5.45 7.71
C ASP A 67 -9.10 -5.98 8.11
N VAL A 68 -9.17 -7.31 8.19
CA VAL A 68 -10.35 -8.08 8.59
C VAL A 68 -9.98 -9.02 9.73
N TRP A 69 -10.81 -9.07 10.76
CA TRP A 69 -10.73 -9.97 11.91
C TRP A 69 -12.08 -10.67 12.12
N GLY A 70 -12.21 -11.88 11.57
CA GLY A 70 -13.47 -12.63 11.62
C GLY A 70 -14.57 -11.91 10.83
N MET A 71 -15.64 -11.49 11.51
CA MET A 71 -16.76 -10.76 10.91
C MET A 71 -16.58 -9.24 10.87
N PHE A 72 -15.52 -8.72 11.49
CA PHE A 72 -15.26 -7.29 11.56
C PHE A 72 -14.13 -6.91 10.62
N GLY A 73 -14.22 -5.73 10.03
CA GLY A 73 -13.16 -5.16 9.22
C GLY A 73 -13.18 -3.64 9.31
N TYR A 74 -12.09 -3.02 8.89
CA TYR A 74 -11.99 -1.57 8.84
C TYR A 74 -11.28 -1.12 7.58
N THR A 75 -11.52 0.13 7.22
CA THR A 75 -10.75 0.87 6.22
C THR A 75 -10.42 2.24 6.76
N PHE A 76 -9.19 2.68 6.57
CA PHE A 76 -8.69 4.00 6.91
C PHE A 76 -8.13 4.65 5.64
N GLN A 77 -8.32 5.97 5.50
CA GLN A 77 -7.90 6.73 4.32
C GLN A 77 -7.26 8.05 4.78
N ASP A 78 -6.08 8.34 4.26
CA ASP A 78 -5.38 9.61 4.43
C ASP A 78 -5.07 10.16 3.04
N LEU A 79 -5.94 11.08 2.59
CA LEU A 79 -5.89 11.65 1.25
C LEU A 79 -5.20 13.02 1.24
N LEU A 80 -4.58 13.42 2.36
CA LEU A 80 -4.00 14.76 2.54
C LEU A 80 -5.06 15.85 2.33
N THR A 81 -4.69 16.95 1.69
CA THR A 81 -5.65 17.92 1.14
C THR A 81 -6.17 17.36 -0.18
N HIS A 82 -7.38 16.81 -0.15
CA HIS A 82 -8.01 16.22 -1.32
C HIS A 82 -9.20 17.05 -1.80
N GLU A 83 -9.17 17.45 -3.06
CA GLU A 83 -10.27 18.08 -3.77
C GLU A 83 -10.80 17.13 -4.86
N TYR A 84 -12.10 17.13 -5.05
CA TYR A 84 -12.80 16.34 -6.08
C TYR A 84 -13.87 17.21 -6.75
N ALA A 85 -14.27 16.87 -7.97
CA ALA A 85 -15.25 17.58 -8.78
C ALA A 85 -16.65 16.93 -8.69
#